data_AF-D8SNW4-F1
#
_entry.id   AF-D8SNW4-F1
#
_cell.length_a   1.000
_cell.length_b   1.000
_cell.length_c   1.000
_cell.angle_alpha   90.00
_cell.angle_beta   90.00
_cell.angle_gamma   90.00
#
_symmetry.space_group_name_H-M   'P 1'
#
loop_
_entity.id
_entity.type
_entity.pdbx_description
1 polymer ?
#
loop_
_entity_poly.entity_id
_entity_poly.type
_entity_poly.pdbx_seq_one_letter_code
_entity_poly.pdbx_strand_id
1 'polypeptide(L)'
;GLDPEVLQKFPILQFSLDRSDSKNKNSASATTKKGKIIDGPVECAVCLGNFEEGELLRILPACGHLFHPDCIDAWLHTHSTCPLCR
;
A
#
# COMPACT_ATOMS: atom_id res chain seq x y z
N GLY A 1 0.20 -12.00 -16.28
CA GLY A 1 0.53 -11.46 -14.96
C GLY A 1 2.02 -11.47 -14.73
N LEU A 2 2.42 -11.04 -13.55
CA LEU A 2 3.80 -11.11 -13.07
C LEU A 2 4.01 -12.41 -12.29
N ASP A 3 5.23 -12.96 -12.34
CA ASP A 3 5.62 -14.12 -11.54
C ASP A 3 5.55 -13.82 -10.03
N PRO A 4 5.03 -14.74 -9.20
CA PRO A 4 4.87 -14.54 -7.76
C PRO A 4 6.21 -14.26 -7.06
N GLU A 5 7.31 -14.86 -7.53
CA GLU A 5 8.65 -14.62 -6.99
C GLU A 5 9.13 -13.17 -7.22
N VAL A 6 8.66 -12.53 -8.29
CA VAL A 6 8.93 -11.12 -8.56
C VAL A 6 8.09 -10.25 -7.64
N LEU A 7 6.83 -10.61 -7.44
CA LEU A 7 5.91 -9.89 -6.54
C LEU A 7 6.43 -9.88 -5.11
N GLN A 8 6.93 -11.01 -4.61
CA GLN A 8 7.51 -11.11 -3.26
C GLN A 8 8.68 -10.15 -3.03
N LYS A 9 9.41 -9.76 -4.08
CA LYS A 9 10.53 -8.81 -3.99
C LYS A 9 10.07 -7.35 -3.90
N PHE A 10 8.78 -7.06 -4.08
CA PHE A 10 8.29 -5.70 -4.00
C PHE A 10 8.36 -5.18 -2.55
N PRO A 11 8.71 -3.90 -2.35
CA PRO A 11 8.84 -3.33 -1.01
C PRO A 11 7.56 -3.47 -0.18
N ILE A 12 7.73 -3.81 1.09
CA ILE A 12 6.66 -3.83 2.10
C ILE A 12 6.93 -2.74 3.14
N LEU A 13 5.87 -2.06 3.59
CA LEU A 13 5.87 -1.16 4.74
C LEU A 13 4.88 -1.67 5.79
N GLN A 14 4.95 -1.08 6.98
CA GLN A 14 3.96 -1.28 8.02
C GLN A 14 3.17 0.01 8.20
N PHE A 15 1.84 -0.10 8.18
CA PHE A 15 0.95 1.03 8.41
C PHE A 15 0.97 1.41 9.89
N SER A 16 0.98 2.71 10.18
CA SER A 16 0.96 3.23 11.53
C SER A 16 0.13 4.50 11.54
N LEU A 17 -0.80 4.61 12.48
CA LEU A 17 -1.62 5.80 12.65
C LEU A 17 -1.01 6.65 13.76
N ASP A 18 -0.34 7.74 13.39
CA ASP A 18 0.12 8.72 14.37
C ASP A 18 -1.08 9.46 14.96
N ARG A 19 -1.46 9.11 16.20
CA ARG A 19 -2.61 9.67 16.95
C ARG A 19 -2.47 11.15 17.34
N SER A 20 -1.62 11.94 16.69
CA SER A 20 -1.12 13.22 17.24
C SER A 20 -1.55 14.51 16.54
N ASP A 21 -2.31 14.54 15.44
CA ASP A 21 -2.84 15.84 14.95
C ASP A 21 -4.32 15.79 14.52
N SER A 22 -5.06 16.77 15.02
CA SER A 22 -6.51 16.86 14.96
C SER A 22 -7.03 17.47 13.64
N LYS A 23 -6.34 17.31 12.50
CA LYS A 23 -6.77 17.91 11.22
C LYS A 23 -6.76 16.91 10.05
N ASN A 24 -7.98 16.49 9.69
CA ASN A 24 -8.43 15.84 8.45
C ASN A 24 -8.26 14.30 8.34
N LYS A 25 -9.40 13.56 8.28
CA LYS A 25 -9.50 12.11 8.52
C LYS A 25 -9.28 11.21 7.28
N ASN A 26 -8.79 11.75 6.17
CA ASN A 26 -8.67 11.01 4.91
C ASN A 26 -7.24 10.85 4.39
N SER A 27 -6.26 11.33 5.15
CA SER A 27 -4.83 11.14 4.87
C SER A 27 -4.19 10.47 6.09
N ALA A 28 -3.72 9.24 5.95
CA ALA A 28 -2.88 8.61 6.96
C ALA A 28 -1.44 8.59 6.46
N SER A 29 -0.53 8.88 7.39
CA SER A 29 0.91 8.79 7.15
C SER A 29 1.34 7.34 7.27
N ALA A 30 1.53 6.66 6.15
CA ALA A 30 2.26 5.41 6.19
C ALA A 30 3.76 5.72 6.34
N THR A 31 4.45 5.07 7.29
CA THR A 31 5.87 5.31 7.54
C THR A 31 6.70 4.15 6.97
N THR A 32 7.71 4.46 6.16
CA THR A 32 8.70 3.45 5.77
C THR A 32 9.79 3.35 6.84
N LYS A 33 10.45 2.18 6.98
CA LYS A 33 11.63 1.97 7.86
C LYS A 33 12.81 2.95 7.66
N LYS A 34 12.74 3.84 6.66
CA LYS A 34 13.66 4.97 6.41
C LYS A 34 13.10 6.33 6.83
N GLY A 35 12.01 6.39 7.61
CA GLY A 35 11.39 7.63 8.07
C GLY A 35 10.68 8.44 6.97
N LYS A 36 10.44 7.85 5.79
CA LYS A 36 9.69 8.51 4.72
C LYS A 36 8.20 8.38 5.00
N ILE A 37 7.56 9.53 5.21
CA ILE A 37 6.11 9.66 5.24
C ILE A 37 5.61 9.63 3.80
N ILE A 38 4.63 8.77 3.53
CA ILE A 38 3.88 8.75 2.27
C ILE A 38 2.46 9.20 2.55
N ASP A 39 2.09 10.35 1.98
CA ASP A 39 0.71 10.79 1.87
C ASP A 39 0.01 9.92 0.83
N GLY A 40 -1.02 9.19 1.27
CA GLY A 40 -1.77 8.29 0.41
C GLY A 40 -3.13 7.95 0.99
N PRO A 41 -4.00 7.32 0.18
CA PRO A 41 -5.29 6.84 0.64
C PRO A 41 -5.09 5.82 1.78
N VAL A 42 -6.04 5.82 2.70
CA VAL A 42 -6.05 4.97 3.91
C VAL A 42 -6.82 3.68 3.69
N GLU A 43 -6.95 3.27 2.43
CA GLU A 43 -7.72 2.13 1.98
C GLU A 43 -7.09 1.45 0.77
N CYS A 44 -7.30 0.16 0.65
CA CYS A 44 -6.86 -0.64 -0.47
C CYS A 44 -7.85 -0.51 -1.63
N ALA A 45 -7.44 0.07 -2.76
CA ALA A 45 -8.34 0.20 -3.91
C ALA A 45 -8.72 -1.13 -4.60
N VAL A 46 -8.19 -2.28 -4.16
CA VAL A 46 -8.55 -3.61 -4.67
C VAL A 46 -9.70 -4.22 -3.85
N CYS A 47 -9.59 -4.25 -2.53
CA CYS A 47 -10.64 -4.80 -1.66
C CYS A 47 -11.58 -3.73 -1.07
N LEU A 48 -11.29 -2.45 -1.29
CA LEU A 48 -11.98 -1.29 -0.70
C LEU A 48 -12.00 -1.30 0.84
N GLY A 49 -11.09 -2.05 1.47
CA GLY A 49 -10.92 -2.11 2.92
C GLY A 49 -9.93 -1.07 3.41
N ASN A 50 -10.18 -0.51 4.60
CA ASN A 50 -9.26 0.40 5.27
C ASN A 50 -7.98 -0.30 5.74
N PHE A 51 -6.89 0.46 5.80
CA PHE A 51 -5.66 0.00 6.42
C PHE A 51 -5.72 0.16 7.93
N GLU A 52 -5.30 -0.88 8.65
CA GLU A 52 -5.27 -0.93 10.10
C GLU A 52 -3.84 -0.82 10.66
N GLU A 53 -3.75 -0.30 11.89
CA GLU A 53 -2.48 -0.09 12.56
C GLU A 53 -1.71 -1.41 12.69
N GLY A 54 -0.46 -1.41 12.21
CA GLY A 54 0.40 -2.58 12.21
C GLY A 54 0.26 -3.49 11.00
N GLU A 55 -0.69 -3.24 10.09
CA GLU A 55 -0.80 -4.00 8.86
C GLU A 55 0.39 -3.79 7.92
N LEU A 56 0.75 -4.85 7.21
CA LEU A 56 1.77 -4.79 6.18
C LEU A 56 1.14 -4.40 4.86
N LEU A 57 1.64 -3.35 4.23
CA LEU A 57 1.20 -2.89 2.92
C LEU A 57 2.33 -3.04 1.91
N ARG A 58 2.00 -3.44 0.69
CA ARG A 58 2.95 -3.54 -0.43
C ARG A 58 2.94 -2.25 -1.25
N ILE A 59 4.14 -1.75 -1.57
CA ILE A 59 4.35 -0.59 -2.45
C ILE A 59 4.69 -1.08 -3.84
N LEU A 60 4.02 -0.53 -4.85
CA LEU A 60 4.46 -0.69 -6.23
C LEU A 60 5.65 0.24 -6.50
N PRO A 61 6.85 -0.27 -6.83
CA PRO A 61 8.05 0.56 -6.98
C PRO A 61 7.97 1.54 -8.18
N ALA A 62 7.13 1.25 -9.18
CA ALA A 62 6.97 2.09 -10.36
C ALA A 62 6.18 3.39 -10.10
N CYS A 63 5.23 3.38 -9.17
CA CYS A 63 4.31 4.50 -8.94
C CYS A 63 4.16 4.91 -7.47
N GLY A 64 4.57 4.07 -6.52
CA GLY A 64 4.49 4.34 -5.09
C GLY A 64 3.14 4.04 -4.44
N HIS A 65 2.15 3.52 -5.17
CA HIS A 65 0.83 3.21 -4.62
C HIS A 65 0.84 2.00 -3.67
N LEU A 66 -0.09 2.03 -2.70
CA LEU A 66 -0.17 1.13 -1.55
C LEU A 66 -1.37 0.20 -1.64
N PHE A 67 -1.16 -1.08 -1.31
CA PHE A 67 -2.20 -2.10 -1.29
C PHE A 67 -1.88 -3.19 -0.26
N HIS A 68 -2.87 -3.97 0.16
CA HIS A 68 -2.59 -5.21 0.89
C HIS A 68 -1.77 -6.16 -0.01
N PRO A 69 -0.73 -6.83 0.53
CA PRO A 69 0.08 -7.78 -0.20
C PRO A 69 -0.77 -8.82 -0.92
N ASP A 70 -1.70 -9.47 -0.22
CA ASP A 70 -2.55 -10.50 -0.82
C ASP A 70 -3.46 -9.95 -1.93
N CYS A 71 -4.00 -8.75 -1.75
CA CYS A 71 -4.88 -8.12 -2.73
C CYS A 71 -4.14 -7.73 -4.02
N ILE A 72 -3.00 -7.06 -3.89
CA ILE A 72 -2.23 -6.65 -5.07
C ILE A 72 -1.52 -7.83 -5.70
N ASP A 73 -1.10 -8.82 -4.93
CA ASP A 73 -0.47 -10.02 -5.48
C ASP A 73 -1.51 -10.75 -6.34
N ALA A 74 -2.73 -11.00 -5.84
CA ALA A 74 -3.82 -11.59 -6.62
C ALA A 74 -4.16 -10.80 -7.90
N TRP A 75 -4.20 -9.46 -7.82
CA TRP A 75 -4.40 -8.61 -9.00
C TRP A 75 -3.27 -8.79 -10.01
N LEU A 76 -2.01 -8.77 -9.54
CA LEU A 76 -0.83 -8.81 -10.41
C LEU A 76 -0.58 -10.17 -11.08
N HIS A 77 -1.14 -11.25 -10.53
CA HIS A 77 -1.20 -12.55 -11.22
C HIS A 77 -1.97 -12.46 -12.54
N THR A 78 -3.01 -11.63 -12.60
CA THR A 78 -3.81 -11.44 -13.82
C THR A 78 -3.33 -10.26 -14.65
N HIS A 79 -3.08 -9.11 -14.00
CA HIS A 79 -2.78 -7.83 -14.64
C HIS A 79 -1.40 -7.32 -14.26
N SER A 80 -0.52 -6.98 -15.20
CA SER A 80 0.82 -6.45 -14.88
C SER A 80 0.83 -4.93 -14.63
N THR A 81 -0.29 -4.32 -14.25
CA THR A 81 -0.45 -2.86 -14.11
C THR A 81 -1.06 -2.46 -12.76
N CYS A 82 -0.74 -1.25 -12.31
CA CYS A 82 -1.28 -0.69 -11.09
C CYS A 82 -2.79 -0.39 -11.24
N PRO A 83 -3.66 -0.81 -10.30
CA PRO A 83 -5.10 -0.50 -10.31
C PRO A 83 -5.42 1.00 -10.36
N LEU A 84 -4.53 1.85 -9.83
CA LEU A 84 -4.75 3.30 -9.69
C LEU A 84 -4.14 4.13 -10.83
N CYS A 85 -3.09 3.65 -11.50
CA CYS A 85 -2.31 4.50 -12.41
C CYS A 85 -2.89 4.67 -13.81
N ARG A 86 -3.81 3.79 -14.25
CA ARG A 86 -4.29 3.66 -15.65
C ARG A 86 -3.28 4.11 -16.71
#